data_AF-A0A5K0XJ86-F1
#
_entry.id   AF-A0A5K0XJ86-F1
#
_cell.length_a   1.000
_cell.length_b   1.000
_cell.length_c   1.000
_cell.angle_alpha   90.00
_cell.angle_beta   90.00
_cell.angle_gamma   90.00
#
_symmetry.space_group_name_H-M   'P 1'
#
loop_
_entity.id
_entity.type
_entity.pdbx_description
1 polymer ?
#
loop_
_entity_poly.entity_id
_entity_poly.type
_entity_poly.pdbx_seq_one_letter_code
_entity_poly.pdbx_strand_id
1 'polypeptide(L)' 'FKDPQSPLSLFRESSFGHGRLKILNSTHAHWEWHRNKDADSDVGDEVWIQNLRVCVGARQAKDEL' A
#
# COMPACT_ATOMS: atom_id res chain seq x y z
N PHE A 1 -7.18 -18.75 -8.08
CA PHE A 1 -8.04 -17.74 -7.44
C PHE A 1 -9.22 -18.47 -6.79
N LYS A 2 -9.61 -18.10 -5.56
CA LYS A 2 -10.74 -18.73 -4.85
C LYS A 2 -11.78 -17.67 -4.52
N ASP A 3 -13.04 -17.99 -4.77
CA ASP A 3 -14.17 -17.12 -4.48
C ASP A 3 -15.03 -17.66 -3.31
N PRO A 4 -15.61 -16.77 -2.50
CA PRO A 4 -15.47 -15.31 -2.56
C PRO A 4 -14.10 -14.82 -2.06
N GLN A 5 -13.74 -13.58 -2.41
CA GLN A 5 -12.59 -12.90 -1.85
C GLN A 5 -12.75 -12.75 -0.34
N SER A 6 -11.71 -13.06 0.44
CA SER A 6 -11.70 -12.76 1.87
C SER A 6 -11.78 -11.23 2.06
N PRO A 7 -12.53 -10.72 3.04
CA PRO A 7 -12.56 -9.29 3.35
C PRO A 7 -11.20 -8.73 3.78
N LEU A 8 -10.26 -9.59 4.17
CA LEU A 8 -8.88 -9.19 4.49
C LEU A 8 -7.98 -9.01 3.25
N SER A 9 -8.43 -9.44 2.07
CA SER A 9 -7.72 -9.26 0.81
C SER A 9 -8.27 -8.03 0.11
N LEU A 10 -7.51 -6.93 0.09
CA LEU A 10 -7.93 -5.70 -0.58
C LEU A 10 -7.85 -5.83 -2.11
N PHE A 11 -6.73 -6.34 -2.62
CA PHE A 11 -6.47 -6.50 -4.05
C PHE A 11 -5.81 -7.86 -4.35
N ARG A 12 -6.08 -8.41 -5.53
CA ARG A 12 -5.47 -9.62 -6.08
C ARG A 12 -5.68 -9.68 -7.59
N GLU A 13 -4.61 -9.85 -8.36
CA GLU A 13 -4.64 -10.09 -9.81
C GLU A 13 -3.67 -11.21 -10.20
N SER A 14 -4.02 -12.05 -11.17
CA SER A 14 -3.20 -13.18 -11.64
C SER A 14 -2.34 -12.80 -12.85
N SER A 15 -1.37 -11.92 -12.67
CA SER A 15 -0.47 -11.45 -13.74
C SER A 15 1.00 -11.49 -13.30
N PHE A 16 1.93 -11.67 -14.24
CA PHE A 16 3.35 -11.47 -13.98
C PHE A 16 3.66 -9.98 -13.81
N GLY A 17 4.67 -9.64 -13.00
CA GLY A 17 5.00 -8.25 -12.70
C GLY A 17 6.11 -8.10 -11.65
N HIS A 18 6.36 -6.87 -11.22
CA HIS A 18 7.31 -6.53 -10.15
C HIS A 18 6.77 -5.40 -9.25
N GLY A 19 7.24 -5.35 -8.00
CA GLY A 19 6.90 -4.31 -7.04
C GLY A 19 7.93 -3.17 -7.01
N ARG A 20 7.46 -1.95 -6.74
CA ARG A 20 8.30 -0.77 -6.51
C ARG A 20 7.83 -0.09 -5.23
N LEU A 21 8.72 0.02 -4.24
CA LEU A 21 8.48 0.76 -3.01
C LEU A 21 9.36 2.01 -3.00
N LYS A 22 8.72 3.19 -3.03
CA LYS A 22 9.40 4.48 -2.96
C LYS A 22 9.16 5.14 -1.61
N ILE A 23 10.19 5.19 -0.77
CA ILE A 23 10.15 5.92 0.50
C ILE A 23 10.35 7.41 0.18
N LEU A 24 9.38 8.25 0.50
CA LEU A 24 9.47 9.68 0.24
C LEU A 24 10.02 10.46 1.43
N ASN A 25 9.61 10.07 2.64
CA ASN A 25 10.03 10.69 3.89
C ASN A 25 9.80 9.72 5.06
N SER A 26 9.98 10.19 6.29
CA SER A 26 9.79 9.39 7.50
C SER A 26 8.34 8.97 7.75
N THR A 27 7.35 9.54 7.06
CA THR A 27 5.92 9.29 7.27
C THR A 27 5.25 8.55 6.13
N HIS A 28 5.73 8.65 4.89
CA HIS A 28 5.06 8.15 3.70
C HIS A 28 5.98 7.35 2.79
N ALA A 29 5.48 6.22 2.32
CA ALA A 29 6.01 5.48 1.20
C ALA A 29 4.91 5.21 0.17
N HIS A 30 5.27 5.21 -1.11
CA HIS A 30 4.39 4.81 -2.20
C HIS A 30 4.75 3.39 -2.63
N TRP A 31 3.80 2.47 -2.55
CA TRP A 31 3.92 1.13 -3.10
C TRP A 31 3.18 1.09 -4.43
N GLU A 32 3.84 0.55 -5.46
CA GLU A 32 3.26 0.24 -6.75
C GLU A 32 3.59 -1.20 -7.11
N TRP A 33 2.64 -1.92 -7.70
CA TRP A 33 2.91 -3.15 -8.42
C TRP A 33 2.71 -2.90 -9.91
N HIS A 34 3.68 -3.30 -10.72
CA HIS A 34 3.70 -3.12 -12.17
C HIS A 34 3.53 -4.47 -12.85
N ARG A 35 2.57 -4.57 -13.77
CA ARG A 35 2.34 -5.76 -14.61
C ARG A 35 3.35 -5.79 -15.74
N ASN A 36 3.83 -6.98 -16.07
CA ASN A 36 4.61 -7.19 -17.27
C ASN A 36 3.66 -7.31 -18.46
N LYS A 37 3.63 -6.29 -19.33
CA LYS A 37 3.08 -6.43 -20.69
C LYS A 37 4.25 -6.49 -21.67
N ASP A 38 3.97 -6.91 -22.91
CA ASP A 38 4.99 -7.31 -23.89
C ASP A 38 6.12 -6.28 -24.08
N ALA A 39 5.78 -4.99 -24.23
CA ALA A 39 6.75 -3.93 -24.50
C ALA A 39 7.03 -3.01 -23.31
N ASP A 40 6.10 -2.87 -22.37
CA ASP A 40 6.17 -1.92 -21.26
C ASP A 40 5.53 -2.47 -19.97
N SER A 41 5.97 -1.95 -18.83
CA SER A 41 5.37 -2.27 -17.53
C SER A 41 4.34 -1.21 -17.12
N ASP A 42 3.11 -1.63 -16.84
CA ASP A 42 2.02 -0.74 -16.43
C ASP A 42 1.67 -0.93 -14.95
N VAL A 43 1.32 0.15 -14.25
CA VAL A 43 0.83 0.06 -12.86
C VAL A 43 -0.44 -0.80 -12.82
N GLY A 44 -0.40 -1.86 -12.04
CA GLY A 44 -1.53 -2.75 -11.75
C GLY A 44 -2.22 -2.46 -10.43
N ASP A 45 -1.47 -2.00 -9.43
CA ASP A 45 -1.97 -1.59 -8.12
C ASP A 45 -1.05 -0.53 -7.53
N GLU A 46 -1.60 0.37 -6.71
CA GLU A 46 -0.84 1.37 -5.97
C GLU A 46 -1.48 1.69 -4.60
N VAL A 47 -0.65 1.94 -3.60
CA VAL A 47 -1.11 2.37 -2.27
C VAL A 47 -0.09 3.23 -1.56
N TRP A 48 -0.59 4.19 -0.79
CA TRP A 48 0.20 4.98 0.15
C TRP A 48 0.28 4.29 1.50
N ILE A 49 1.51 4.03 1.95
CA ILE A 49 1.79 3.45 3.25
C ILE A 49 2.22 4.56 4.20
N GLN A 50 1.50 4.69 5.31
CA GLN A 50 1.86 5.60 6.39
C GLN A 50 2.70 4.87 7.44
N ASN A 51 3.79 5.51 7.87
CA ASN A 51 4.66 4.97 8.90
C ASN A 51 3.94 4.96 10.26
N LEU A 52 3.68 3.76 10.78
CA LEU A 52 3.02 3.56 12.07
C LEU A 52 3.81 4.08 13.28
N ARG A 53 5.13 4.28 13.15
CA ARG A 53 5.95 4.90 14.22
C ARG A 53 5.69 6.39 14.38
N VAL A 54 5.24 7.05 13.31
CA VAL A 54 4.87 8.46 13.41
C VAL A 54 3.43 8.50 13.88
N CYS A 55 3.26 8.53 15.19
CA CYS A 55 1.94 8.67 15.80
C CYS A 55 1.29 9.96 15.33
N VAL A 56 0.36 9.89 14.39
CA VAL A 56 -0.51 11.02 14.04
C VAL A 56 -1.60 11.23 15.13
N GLY A 57 -1.66 10.36 16.16
CA GLY A 57 -2.71 10.37 17.17
C GLY A 57 -2.30 10.10 18.63
N ALA A 58 -1.05 10.33 19.04
CA ALA A 58 -0.65 10.18 20.46
C ALA A 58 -0.58 11.52 21.22
N ARG A 59 -1.47 12.46 20.90
CA ARG A 59 -1.71 13.69 21.68
C ARG A 59 -3.16 14.18 21.52
N GLN A 60 -4.11 13.35 21.92
CA GLN A 60 -5.44 13.82 22.31
C GLN A 60 -6.00 12.80 23.31
N ALA A 61 -6.61 13.30 24.39
CA ALA A 61 -7.12 12.57 25.57
C ALA A 61 -6.13 12.34 26.73
N LYS A 62 -5.57 13.42 27.31
CA LYS A 62 -5.29 13.53 28.76
C LYS A 62 -5.28 14.97 29.32
N ASP A 63 -5.88 15.95 28.64
CA ASP A 63 -5.97 17.31 29.18
C ASP A 63 -7.44 17.77 29.23
N GLU A 64 -8.26 17.08 30.03
CA GLU A 64 -9.48 17.64 30.64
C GLU A 64 -9.63 17.02 32.04
N LEU A 65 -8.94 17.64 32.99
CA LEU A 65 -9.40 17.80 34.38
C LEU A 65 -9.43 19.30 34.67
#